data_AF-A0A9D7KJZ7-F1
#
_entry.id   AF-A0A9D7KJZ7-F1
#
_cell.length_a   1.000
_cell.length_b   1.000
_cell.length_c   1.000
_cell.angle_alpha   90.00
_cell.angle_beta   90.00
_cell.angle_gamma   90.00
#
_symmetry.space_group_name_H-M   'P 1'
#
loop_
_entity.id
_entity.type
_entity.pdbx_description
1 polymer ?
#
loop_
_entity_poly.entity_id
_entity_poly.type
_entity_poly.pdbx_seq_one_letter_code
_entity_poly.pdbx_strand_id
1 'polypeptide(L)'
;MSNLIIPENPGIFINNKPLFIRKVRVVKKRMEMTIPFETSFGRFSSLTRLFPVIDFETEQGDVFTGTGECPPLDEPWYNYECHRTVEVALGYISSSLTGKPVDLNDGIVAPGNSPVTDIYSFINKYRWIVGHEIAKAGVEGAYWDAIAQMNSVPVSTLFGGTKKKVLAGTSVGLESTIDLFMKKIEHAVEGMKVARIKMKIKPERILIILKQSGKNIREFYYRWMQTLLMFYLNRRISLSLKNLTIII
;
A
#
# COMPACT_ATOMS: atom_id res chain seq x y z
N MET A 1 -23.26 21.78 16.20
CA MET A 1 -22.58 21.99 14.91
C MET A 1 -21.25 21.29 15.00
N SER A 2 -21.07 20.22 14.23
CA SER A 2 -19.88 19.38 14.26
C SER A 2 -18.66 20.18 13.80
N ASN A 3 -17.69 20.37 14.69
CA ASN A 3 -16.35 20.88 14.37
C ASN A 3 -15.60 19.84 13.51
N LEU A 4 -16.07 19.63 12.29
CA LEU A 4 -15.30 18.95 11.25
C LEU A 4 -14.16 19.88 10.90
N ILE A 5 -12.98 19.61 11.47
CA ILE A 5 -11.73 20.31 11.16
C ILE A 5 -11.35 19.86 9.75
N ILE A 6 -11.77 20.61 8.74
CA ILE A 6 -11.34 20.43 7.37
C ILE A 6 -9.92 21.01 7.27
N PRO A 7 -8.91 20.24 6.84
CA PRO A 7 -7.57 20.75 6.66
C PRO A 7 -7.55 21.94 5.68
N GLU A 8 -6.87 23.04 6.04
CA GLU A 8 -6.55 24.11 5.07
C GLU A 8 -5.60 23.61 3.97
N ASN A 9 -4.84 22.53 4.25
CA ASN A 9 -3.94 21.85 3.31
C ASN A 9 -4.11 20.32 3.37
N PRO A 10 -4.14 19.59 2.22
CA PRO A 10 -4.20 18.14 2.20
C PRO A 10 -3.05 17.51 3.00
N GLY A 11 -3.38 16.64 3.96
CA GLY A 11 -2.39 15.98 4.81
C GLY A 11 -1.96 16.74 6.07
N ILE A 12 -2.45 17.96 6.30
CA ILE A 12 -2.27 18.67 7.57
C ILE A 12 -3.59 18.62 8.36
N PHE A 13 -3.89 17.46 8.93
CA PHE A 13 -4.95 17.35 9.92
C PHE A 13 -4.38 17.75 11.29
N ILE A 14 -4.75 18.92 11.76
CA ILE A 14 -4.46 19.31 13.15
C ILE A 14 -5.54 18.68 14.01
N ASN A 15 -5.23 17.53 14.58
CA ASN A 15 -6.02 17.03 15.70
C ASN A 15 -5.72 17.96 16.90
N ASN A 16 -6.76 18.58 17.45
CA ASN A 16 -6.64 19.42 18.64
C ASN A 16 -7.08 18.67 19.91
N LYS A 17 -7.38 17.37 19.80
CA LYS A 17 -7.82 16.53 20.91
C LYS A 17 -6.68 15.63 21.37
N PRO A 18 -6.17 15.79 22.61
CA PRO A 18 -5.20 14.87 23.18
C PRO A 18 -5.71 13.42 23.16
N LEU A 19 -4.87 12.51 22.68
CA LEU A 19 -5.10 11.07 22.69
C LEU A 19 -4.01 10.36 23.48
N PHE A 20 -4.41 9.42 24.33
CA PHE A 20 -3.51 8.62 25.15
C PHE A 20 -3.41 7.22 24.56
N ILE A 21 -2.20 6.77 24.26
CA ILE A 21 -1.96 5.39 23.81
C ILE A 21 -2.16 4.48 25.01
N ARG A 22 -3.04 3.47 24.90
CA ARG A 22 -3.30 2.49 25.96
C ARG A 22 -2.59 1.17 25.70
N LYS A 23 -2.68 0.73 24.45
CA LYS A 23 -2.19 -0.58 24.05
C LYS A 23 -1.66 -0.55 22.62
N VAL A 24 -0.55 -1.23 22.39
CA VAL A 24 0.08 -1.42 21.09
C VAL A 24 0.25 -2.92 20.88
N ARG A 25 -0.26 -3.43 19.77
CA ARG A 25 -0.16 -4.84 19.38
C ARG A 25 0.30 -4.92 17.93
N VAL A 26 0.92 -6.04 17.56
CA VAL A 26 1.19 -6.37 16.16
C VAL A 26 0.57 -7.72 15.88
N VAL A 27 -0.35 -7.77 14.92
CA VAL A 27 -0.97 -9.01 14.47
C VAL A 27 -0.26 -9.48 13.21
N LYS A 28 0.24 -10.71 13.19
CA LYS A 28 0.82 -11.34 11.99
C LYS A 28 -0.22 -12.24 11.36
N LYS A 29 -0.52 -12.03 10.07
CA LYS A 29 -1.52 -12.84 9.35
C LYS A 29 -0.96 -13.33 8.02
N ARG A 30 -1.04 -14.64 7.81
CA ARG A 30 -0.79 -15.29 6.51
C ARG A 30 -2.11 -15.45 5.76
N MET A 31 -2.09 -15.13 4.47
CA MET A 31 -3.24 -15.22 3.58
C MET A 31 -2.85 -15.99 2.32
N GLU A 32 -3.65 -16.99 1.97
CA GLU A 32 -3.47 -17.73 0.72
C GLU A 32 -3.92 -16.90 -0.48
N MET A 33 -3.16 -16.96 -1.56
CA MET A 33 -3.52 -16.30 -2.81
C MET A 33 -4.48 -17.17 -3.61
N THR A 34 -5.55 -16.57 -4.13
CA THR A 34 -6.47 -17.24 -5.06
C THR A 34 -5.76 -17.63 -6.35
N ILE A 35 -4.83 -16.80 -6.81
CA ILE A 35 -3.96 -17.05 -7.95
C ILE A 35 -2.53 -16.73 -7.49
N PRO A 36 -1.59 -17.69 -7.55
CA PRO A 36 -0.21 -17.42 -7.16
C PRO A 36 0.39 -16.29 -7.99
N PHE A 37 1.15 -15.41 -7.33
CA PHE A 37 1.78 -14.26 -7.97
C PHE A 37 3.24 -14.56 -8.27
N GLU A 38 3.70 -14.20 -9.46
CA GLU A 38 5.08 -14.45 -9.88
C GLU A 38 5.82 -13.13 -10.18
N THR A 39 7.00 -13.00 -9.58
CA THR A 39 7.90 -11.87 -9.77
C THR A 39 9.29 -12.36 -10.20
N SER A 40 10.23 -11.43 -10.37
CA SER A 40 11.65 -11.76 -10.50
C SER A 40 12.22 -12.50 -9.29
N PHE A 41 11.58 -12.38 -8.13
CA PHE A 41 12.05 -12.95 -6.87
C PHE A 41 11.50 -14.35 -6.59
N GLY A 42 10.52 -14.80 -7.37
CA GLY A 42 9.93 -16.12 -7.23
C GLY A 42 8.41 -16.11 -7.34
N ARG A 43 7.83 -17.27 -7.00
CA ARG A 43 6.39 -17.52 -7.03
C ARG A 43 5.85 -17.54 -5.60
N PHE A 44 4.83 -16.74 -5.36
CA PHE A 44 4.17 -16.58 -4.07
C PHE A 44 2.79 -17.22 -4.12
N SER A 45 2.55 -18.24 -3.31
CA SER A 45 1.21 -18.84 -3.11
C SER A 45 0.48 -18.25 -1.90
N SER A 46 1.20 -17.54 -1.03
CA SER A 46 0.67 -16.88 0.16
C SER A 46 1.43 -15.59 0.43
N LEU A 47 0.80 -14.66 1.14
CA LEU A 47 1.44 -13.46 1.66
C LEU A 47 1.24 -13.37 3.16
N THR A 48 2.29 -12.99 3.89
CA THR A 48 2.19 -12.65 5.30
C THR A 48 2.25 -11.13 5.47
N ARG A 49 1.42 -10.59 6.35
CA ARG A 49 1.36 -9.16 6.66
C ARG A 49 1.39 -8.95 8.15
N LEU A 50 1.98 -7.83 8.56
CA LEU A 50 2.06 -7.40 9.96
C LEU A 50 1.13 -6.19 10.11
N PHE A 51 0.27 -6.23 11.11
CA PHE A 51 -0.74 -5.19 11.35
C PHE A 51 -0.53 -4.57 12.73
N PRO A 52 0.08 -3.38 12.82
CA PRO A 52 0.05 -2.58 14.04
C PRO A 52 -1.40 -2.24 14.39
N VAL A 53 -1.80 -2.57 15.62
CA VAL A 53 -3.12 -2.27 16.19
C VAL A 53 -2.90 -1.48 17.47
N ILE A 54 -3.44 -0.26 17.51
CA ILE A 54 -3.18 0.70 18.59
C ILE A 54 -4.51 1.20 19.15
N ASP A 55 -4.66 1.08 20.46
CA ASP A 55 -5.82 1.58 21.19
C ASP A 55 -5.48 3.01 21.70
N PHE A 56 -6.24 4.00 21.24
CA PHE A 56 -6.13 5.41 21.65
C PHE A 56 -7.34 5.80 22.51
N GLU A 57 -7.11 6.46 23.63
CA GLU A 57 -8.14 6.91 24.56
C GLU A 57 -8.20 8.45 24.59
N THR A 58 -9.40 9.02 24.58
CA THR A 58 -9.63 10.46 24.75
C THR A 58 -9.55 10.87 26.22
N GLU A 59 -9.46 12.16 26.51
CA GLU A 59 -9.58 12.66 27.89
C GLU A 59 -10.92 12.30 28.56
N GLN A 60 -11.96 12.06 27.77
CA GLN A 60 -13.28 11.65 28.24
C GLN A 60 -13.39 10.14 28.48
N GLY A 61 -12.36 9.35 28.13
CA GLY A 61 -12.33 7.90 28.30
C GLY A 61 -12.86 7.09 27.10
N ASP A 62 -13.20 7.73 25.99
CA ASP A 62 -13.60 7.03 24.77
C ASP A 62 -12.38 6.37 24.12
N VAL A 63 -12.53 5.11 23.69
CA VAL A 63 -11.43 4.33 23.09
C VAL A 63 -11.67 4.10 21.60
N PHE A 64 -10.68 4.43 20.79
CA PHE A 64 -10.64 4.21 19.34
C PHE A 64 -9.47 3.29 19.00
N THR A 65 -9.76 2.17 18.33
CA THR A 65 -8.74 1.19 17.94
C THR A 65 -8.40 1.36 16.47
N GLY A 66 -7.18 1.81 16.21
CA GLY A 66 -6.66 1.98 14.86
C GLY A 66 -5.87 0.77 14.39
N THR A 67 -6.02 0.41 13.12
CA THR A 67 -5.26 -0.67 12.47
C THR A 67 -4.51 -0.14 11.25
N GLY A 68 -3.21 -0.39 11.20
CA GLY A 68 -2.40 -0.17 10.00
C GLY A 68 -1.88 -1.48 9.42
N GLU A 69 -1.24 -1.38 8.25
CA GLU A 69 -0.66 -2.53 7.55
C GLU A 69 0.80 -2.24 7.18
N CYS A 70 1.69 -3.17 7.52
CA CYS A 70 3.04 -3.25 7.00
C CYS A 70 3.08 -4.37 5.94
N PRO A 71 3.35 -4.05 4.66
CA PRO A 71 3.40 -5.06 3.60
C PRO A 71 4.82 -5.38 3.09
N PRO A 72 5.83 -5.72 3.93
CA PRO A 72 7.12 -6.16 3.43
C PRO A 72 7.00 -7.56 2.77
N LEU A 73 8.05 -7.96 2.05
CA LEU A 73 8.20 -9.33 1.58
C LEU A 73 8.86 -10.19 2.67
N ASP A 74 8.82 -11.51 2.46
CA ASP A 74 9.43 -12.50 3.36
C ASP A 74 10.92 -12.25 3.58
N GLU A 75 11.61 -11.91 2.50
CA GLU A 75 13.03 -11.64 2.42
C GLU A 75 13.26 -10.26 1.76
N PRO A 76 14.45 -9.63 1.91
CA PRO A 76 14.73 -8.28 1.45
C PRO A 76 14.99 -8.21 -0.07
N TRP A 77 14.05 -8.74 -0.84
CA TRP A 77 14.15 -8.84 -2.30
C TRP A 77 13.77 -7.55 -3.01
N TYR A 78 12.81 -6.80 -2.45
CA TYR A 78 12.36 -5.53 -3.04
C TYR A 78 13.15 -4.33 -2.50
N ASN A 79 13.31 -4.27 -1.19
CA ASN A 79 14.15 -3.34 -0.47
C ASN A 79 14.73 -4.05 0.76
N TYR A 80 15.48 -3.34 1.60
CA TYR A 80 16.07 -3.93 2.81
C TYR A 80 15.03 -4.31 3.88
N GLU A 81 13.77 -3.85 3.73
CA GLU A 81 12.69 -4.15 4.67
C GLU A 81 11.98 -5.46 4.32
N CYS A 82 12.25 -6.50 5.11
CA CYS A 82 11.56 -7.78 5.08
C CYS A 82 10.79 -8.02 6.39
N HIS A 83 10.10 -9.16 6.52
CA HIS A 83 9.39 -9.53 7.75
C HIS A 83 10.25 -9.34 9.01
N ARG A 84 11.48 -9.88 9.02
CA ARG A 84 12.34 -9.84 10.21
C ARG A 84 12.73 -8.40 10.59
N THR A 85 13.15 -7.60 9.62
CA THR A 85 13.59 -6.22 9.88
C THR A 85 12.42 -5.33 10.31
N VAL A 86 11.23 -5.56 9.75
CA VAL A 86 10.02 -4.82 10.15
C VAL A 86 9.54 -5.25 11.53
N GLU A 87 9.59 -6.54 11.87
CA GLU A 87 9.29 -7.01 13.23
C GLU A 87 10.22 -6.37 14.28
N VAL A 88 11.53 -6.31 14.00
CA VAL A 88 12.50 -5.64 14.87
C VAL A 88 12.15 -4.14 15.03
N ALA A 89 11.91 -3.44 13.92
CA ALA A 89 11.57 -2.02 13.97
C ALA A 89 10.26 -1.76 14.73
N LEU A 90 9.22 -2.59 14.52
CA LEU A 90 7.95 -2.50 15.25
C LEU A 90 8.14 -2.75 16.75
N GLY A 91 9.09 -3.61 17.15
CA GLY A 91 9.46 -3.79 18.55
C GLY A 91 9.97 -2.51 19.20
N TYR A 92 10.91 -1.81 18.55
CA TYR A 92 11.44 -0.52 19.02
C TYR A 92 10.41 0.61 18.96
N ILE A 93 9.57 0.65 17.92
CA ILE A 93 8.46 1.61 17.84
C ILE A 93 7.48 1.36 18.99
N SER A 94 7.05 0.11 19.21
CA SER A 94 6.15 -0.25 20.30
C SER A 94 6.76 0.08 21.66
N SER A 95 8.06 -0.15 21.85
CA SER A 95 8.78 0.23 23.08
C SER A 95 8.73 1.74 23.32
N SER A 96 8.96 2.54 22.27
CA SER A 96 8.88 4.00 22.35
C SER A 96 7.45 4.48 22.62
N LEU A 97 6.45 3.85 22.01
CA LEU A 97 5.04 4.19 22.20
C LEU A 97 4.49 3.79 23.57
N THR A 98 5.00 2.71 24.16
CA THR A 98 4.56 2.21 25.47
C THR A 98 5.38 2.77 26.63
N GLY A 99 6.59 3.27 26.38
CA GLY A 99 7.52 3.69 27.42
C GLY A 99 8.17 2.54 28.17
N LYS A 100 8.15 1.32 27.62
CA LYS A 100 8.76 0.12 28.22
C LYS A 100 9.94 -0.36 27.38
N PRO A 101 11.03 -0.90 27.96
CA PRO A 101 12.11 -1.52 27.20
C PRO A 101 11.60 -2.63 26.27
N VAL A 102 12.21 -2.81 25.10
CA VAL A 102 11.76 -3.78 24.08
C VAL A 102 11.54 -5.18 24.66
N ASP A 103 12.49 -5.67 25.47
CA ASP A 103 12.44 -7.03 26.04
C ASP A 103 11.35 -7.21 27.12
N LEU A 104 10.82 -6.12 27.66
CA LEU A 104 9.79 -6.10 28.71
C LEU A 104 8.44 -5.56 28.21
N ASN A 105 8.34 -5.29 26.91
CA ASN A 105 7.17 -4.64 26.35
C ASN A 105 6.05 -5.66 26.10
N ASP A 106 5.01 -5.59 26.91
CA ASP A 106 3.77 -6.36 26.82
C ASP A 106 2.69 -5.68 25.94
N GLY A 107 3.04 -4.56 25.32
CA GLY A 107 2.14 -3.72 24.54
C GLY A 107 1.27 -2.80 25.37
N ILE A 108 1.26 -2.90 26.70
CA ILE A 108 0.50 -2.00 27.59
C ILE A 108 1.35 -0.78 27.91
N VAL A 109 0.77 0.41 27.80
CA VAL A 109 1.47 1.67 28.11
C VAL A 109 1.90 1.72 29.58
N ALA A 110 3.11 2.22 29.84
CA ALA A 110 3.54 2.58 31.19
C ALA A 110 2.82 3.87 31.66
N PRO A 111 2.65 4.07 32.98
CA PRO A 111 2.15 5.32 33.52
C PRO A 111 2.99 6.52 33.09
N GLY A 112 2.36 7.70 32.96
CA GLY A 112 3.07 8.96 32.69
C GLY A 112 3.43 9.21 31.23
N ASN A 113 2.92 8.42 30.28
CA ASN A 113 3.12 8.68 28.86
C ASN A 113 2.40 9.96 28.42
N SER A 114 3.10 10.82 27.68
CA SER A 114 2.54 12.08 27.19
C SER A 114 1.44 11.82 26.14
N PRO A 115 0.41 12.68 26.08
CA PRO A 115 -0.61 12.56 25.04
C PRO A 115 -0.01 12.80 23.65
N VAL A 116 -0.71 12.27 22.66
CA VAL A 116 -0.56 12.57 21.24
C VAL A 116 -1.58 13.66 20.91
N THR A 117 -1.14 14.85 20.55
CA THR A 117 -2.02 15.95 20.15
C THR A 117 -2.33 15.85 18.67
N ASP A 118 -1.32 15.63 17.85
CA ASP A 118 -1.40 15.56 16.39
C ASP A 118 -0.45 14.49 15.81
N ILE A 119 -0.45 14.35 14.48
CA ILE A 119 0.40 13.37 13.80
C ILE A 119 1.90 13.62 14.03
N TYR A 120 2.35 14.86 14.14
CA TYR A 120 3.75 15.17 14.39
C TYR A 120 4.17 14.78 15.80
N SER A 121 3.31 15.02 16.80
CA SER A 121 3.52 14.56 18.17
C SER A 121 3.57 13.03 18.26
N PHE A 122 2.77 12.33 17.44
CA PHE A 122 2.79 10.87 17.34
C PHE A 122 4.10 10.38 16.74
N ILE A 123 4.47 10.88 15.56
CA ILE A 123 5.72 10.54 14.86
C ILE A 123 6.93 10.84 15.74
N ASN A 124 6.90 11.95 16.47
CA ASN A 124 8.01 12.36 17.34
C ASN A 124 8.32 11.33 18.43
N LYS A 125 7.34 10.51 18.86
CA LYS A 125 7.58 9.43 19.84
C LYS A 125 8.55 8.37 19.33
N TYR A 126 8.63 8.13 18.01
CA TYR A 126 9.49 7.10 17.42
C TYR A 126 10.43 7.62 16.32
N ARG A 127 10.52 8.95 16.15
CA ARG A 127 11.35 9.60 15.11
C ARG A 127 12.84 9.25 15.18
N TRP A 128 13.34 8.88 16.36
CA TRP A 128 14.73 8.50 16.57
C TRP A 128 15.13 7.21 15.82
N ILE A 129 14.15 6.41 15.38
CA ILE A 129 14.38 5.20 14.58
C ILE A 129 14.68 5.62 13.14
N VAL A 130 15.88 5.33 12.64
CA VAL A 130 16.33 5.71 11.30
C VAL A 130 15.87 4.68 10.26
N GLY A 131 15.33 5.13 9.12
CA GLY A 131 14.79 4.24 8.08
C GLY A 131 13.48 3.54 8.51
N HIS A 132 13.31 2.29 8.10
CA HIS A 132 12.15 1.44 8.40
C HIS A 132 10.80 2.06 8.01
N GLU A 133 10.71 2.55 6.77
CA GLU A 133 9.54 3.29 6.30
C GLU A 133 8.29 2.41 6.20
N ILE A 134 8.42 1.13 5.87
CA ILE A 134 7.30 0.18 5.91
C ILE A 134 6.77 0.01 7.33
N ALA A 135 7.65 -0.13 8.32
CA ALA A 135 7.25 -0.26 9.72
C ALA A 135 6.56 1.02 10.24
N LYS A 136 7.15 2.19 9.95
CA LYS A 136 6.61 3.49 10.33
C LYS A 136 5.26 3.77 9.67
N ALA A 137 5.13 3.48 8.38
CA ALA A 137 3.89 3.67 7.62
C ALA A 137 2.74 2.79 8.14
N GLY A 138 3.04 1.59 8.69
CA GLY A 138 2.03 0.79 9.37
C GLY A 138 1.56 1.41 10.68
N VAL A 139 2.47 2.00 11.47
CA VAL A 139 2.14 2.62 12.77
C VAL A 139 1.38 3.94 12.61
N GLU A 140 1.96 4.92 11.89
CA GLU A 140 1.36 5.32 10.62
C GLU A 140 -0.17 5.29 10.45
N GLY A 141 -0.57 4.36 9.59
CA GLY A 141 -1.96 4.09 9.24
C GLY A 141 -2.84 3.74 10.44
N ALA A 142 -2.32 3.12 11.50
CA ALA A 142 -3.10 2.86 12.71
C ALA A 142 -3.57 4.17 13.36
N TYR A 143 -2.72 5.19 13.44
CA TYR A 143 -3.14 6.51 13.92
C TYR A 143 -4.24 7.11 13.04
N TRP A 144 -4.05 7.12 11.72
CA TRP A 144 -5.03 7.69 10.79
C TRP A 144 -6.39 6.98 10.82
N ASP A 145 -6.39 5.65 10.96
CA ASP A 145 -7.60 4.86 11.12
C ASP A 145 -8.36 5.23 12.41
N ALA A 146 -7.66 5.33 13.54
CA ALA A 146 -8.26 5.74 14.82
C ALA A 146 -8.84 7.17 14.75
N ILE A 147 -8.12 8.11 14.14
CA ILE A 147 -8.58 9.50 13.96
C ILE A 147 -9.83 9.55 13.08
N ALA A 148 -9.87 8.76 12.00
CA ALA A 148 -11.02 8.68 11.12
C ALA A 148 -12.26 8.16 11.87
N GLN A 149 -12.09 7.11 12.68
CA GLN A 149 -13.14 6.57 13.54
C GLN A 149 -13.62 7.60 14.58
N MET A 150 -12.70 8.26 15.29
CA MET A 150 -13.02 9.30 16.28
C MET A 150 -13.86 10.44 15.69
N ASN A 151 -13.59 10.81 14.44
CA ASN A 151 -14.32 11.87 13.75
C ASN A 151 -15.53 11.36 12.95
N SER A 152 -15.78 10.05 12.95
CA SER A 152 -16.84 9.41 12.15
C SER A 152 -16.78 9.78 10.66
N VAL A 153 -15.56 9.84 10.11
CA VAL A 153 -15.32 10.14 8.68
C VAL A 153 -14.43 9.07 8.04
N PRO A 154 -14.49 8.87 6.72
CA PRO A 154 -13.50 8.05 6.02
C PRO A 154 -12.10 8.65 6.12
N VAL A 155 -11.07 7.80 6.21
CA VAL A 155 -9.65 8.23 6.17
C VAL A 155 -9.37 9.14 4.96
N SER A 156 -9.95 8.86 3.80
CA SER A 156 -9.79 9.69 2.60
C SER A 156 -10.17 11.15 2.82
N THR A 157 -11.18 11.43 3.66
CA THR A 157 -11.61 12.79 3.98
C THR A 157 -10.52 13.55 4.74
N LEU A 158 -9.80 12.88 5.63
CA LEU A 158 -8.67 13.47 6.38
C LEU A 158 -7.52 13.90 5.43
N PHE A 159 -7.37 13.20 4.31
CA PHE A 159 -6.39 13.53 3.27
C PHE A 159 -6.95 14.46 2.16
N GLY A 160 -8.14 15.03 2.32
CA GLY A 160 -8.76 15.91 1.32
C GLY A 160 -9.29 15.18 0.08
N GLY A 161 -9.50 13.87 0.16
CA GLY A 161 -10.05 13.06 -0.93
C GLY A 161 -11.51 13.43 -1.25
N THR A 162 -11.75 13.84 -2.49
CA THR A 162 -13.09 14.26 -2.97
C THR A 162 -13.80 13.20 -3.82
N LYS A 163 -13.07 12.18 -4.28
CA LYS A 163 -13.60 11.17 -5.22
C LYS A 163 -14.21 10.00 -4.47
N LYS A 164 -15.46 9.64 -4.81
CA LYS A 164 -16.12 8.42 -4.31
C LYS A 164 -15.64 7.14 -5.00
N LYS A 165 -15.03 7.25 -6.18
CA LYS A 165 -14.51 6.12 -6.97
C LYS A 165 -13.19 6.53 -7.61
N VAL A 166 -12.27 5.58 -7.69
CA VAL A 166 -11.00 5.72 -8.42
C VAL A 166 -10.93 4.68 -9.53
N LEU A 167 -10.34 5.07 -10.65
CA LEU A 167 -10.07 4.15 -11.74
C LEU A 167 -8.90 3.24 -11.35
N ALA A 168 -9.14 1.94 -11.30
CA ALA A 168 -8.11 0.96 -11.00
C ALA A 168 -7.43 0.46 -12.28
N GLY A 169 -6.15 0.13 -12.15
CA GLY A 169 -5.40 -0.61 -13.16
C GLY A 169 -5.09 -2.03 -12.70
N THR A 170 -4.66 -2.88 -13.62
CA THR A 170 -4.14 -4.20 -13.31
C THR A 170 -2.73 -4.39 -13.88
N SER A 171 -1.99 -5.36 -13.33
CA SER A 171 -0.71 -5.78 -13.88
C SER A 171 -0.87 -7.15 -14.54
N VAL A 172 -0.46 -7.27 -15.80
CA VAL A 172 -0.38 -8.55 -16.52
C VAL A 172 1.04 -9.07 -16.40
N GLY A 173 1.16 -10.24 -15.78
CA GLY A 173 2.42 -10.95 -15.60
C GLY A 173 2.96 -11.53 -16.91
N LEU A 174 4.09 -12.21 -16.82
CA LEU A 174 4.65 -12.95 -17.94
C LEU A 174 3.90 -14.27 -18.11
N GLU A 175 3.62 -14.67 -19.34
CA GLU A 175 3.05 -15.97 -19.67
C GLU A 175 4.03 -16.83 -20.46
N SER A 176 3.76 -18.13 -20.51
CA SER A 176 4.54 -19.09 -21.28
C SER A 176 4.37 -18.95 -22.80
N THR A 177 3.25 -18.39 -23.26
CA THR A 177 2.95 -18.18 -24.69
C THR A 177 2.30 -16.82 -24.94
N ILE A 178 2.39 -16.33 -26.19
CA ILE A 178 1.76 -15.07 -26.61
C ILE A 178 0.22 -15.15 -26.52
N ASP A 179 -0.37 -16.29 -26.85
CA ASP A 179 -1.83 -16.45 -26.81
C ASP A 179 -2.37 -16.35 -25.37
N LEU A 180 -1.67 -16.95 -24.40
CA LEU A 180 -2.05 -16.83 -22.98
C LEU A 180 -1.91 -15.38 -22.50
N PHE A 181 -0.86 -14.69 -22.94
CA PHE A 181 -0.65 -13.28 -22.62
C PHE A 181 -1.77 -12.40 -23.20
N MET A 182 -2.13 -12.59 -24.48
CA MET A 182 -3.21 -11.86 -25.15
C MET A 182 -4.57 -12.13 -24.50
N LYS A 183 -4.88 -13.39 -24.15
CA LYS A 183 -6.10 -13.72 -23.40
C LYS A 183 -6.20 -13.00 -22.06
N LYS A 184 -5.09 -12.83 -21.34
CA LYS A 184 -5.07 -12.05 -20.08
C LYS A 184 -5.31 -10.57 -20.31
N ILE A 185 -4.78 -10.01 -21.40
CA ILE A 185 -5.04 -8.62 -21.80
C ILE A 185 -6.52 -8.45 -22.17
N GLU A 186 -7.07 -9.32 -23.01
CA GLU A 186 -8.49 -9.28 -23.40
C GLU A 186 -9.39 -9.39 -22.18
N HIS A 187 -9.11 -10.31 -21.27
CA HIS A 187 -9.85 -10.42 -20.01
C HIS A 187 -9.75 -9.13 -19.16
N ALA A 188 -8.58 -8.51 -19.08
CA ALA A 188 -8.39 -7.26 -18.34
C ALA A 188 -9.19 -6.09 -18.97
N VAL A 189 -9.24 -6.00 -20.30
CA VAL A 189 -9.94 -4.93 -21.04
C VAL A 189 -11.44 -5.16 -21.08
N GLU A 190 -11.89 -6.36 -21.44
CA GLU A 190 -13.29 -6.64 -21.73
C GLU A 190 -14.03 -7.20 -20.52
N GLY A 191 -13.39 -8.11 -19.78
CA GLY A 191 -13.95 -8.75 -18.59
C GLY A 191 -13.91 -7.81 -17.38
N MET A 192 -12.70 -7.38 -16.99
CA MET A 192 -12.50 -6.53 -15.81
C MET A 192 -12.72 -5.04 -16.09
N LYS A 193 -12.62 -4.60 -17.35
CA LYS A 193 -12.78 -3.19 -17.78
C LYS A 193 -11.89 -2.23 -17.00
N VAL A 194 -10.63 -2.63 -16.79
CA VAL A 194 -9.64 -1.82 -16.06
C VAL A 194 -9.23 -0.58 -16.87
N ALA A 195 -8.94 0.52 -16.17
CA ALA A 195 -8.58 1.78 -16.82
C ALA A 195 -7.12 1.85 -17.28
N ARG A 196 -6.26 0.97 -16.74
CA ARG A 196 -4.84 0.88 -17.08
C ARG A 196 -4.34 -0.55 -16.97
N ILE A 197 -3.48 -0.95 -17.89
CA ILE A 197 -2.76 -2.23 -17.83
C ILE A 197 -1.25 -1.94 -17.74
N LYS A 198 -0.58 -2.52 -16.73
CA LYS A 198 0.88 -2.59 -16.63
C LYS A 198 1.34 -3.96 -17.11
N MET A 199 2.15 -4.01 -18.16
CA MET A 199 2.69 -5.28 -18.67
C MET A 199 4.09 -5.52 -18.13
N LYS A 200 4.33 -6.73 -17.62
CA LYS A 200 5.69 -7.18 -17.27
C LYS A 200 6.41 -7.64 -18.54
N ILE A 201 7.65 -7.21 -18.68
CA ILE A 201 8.49 -7.48 -19.86
C ILE A 201 9.78 -8.17 -19.39
N LYS A 202 10.24 -9.20 -20.12
CA LYS A 202 11.58 -9.83 -19.95
C LYS A 202 12.26 -9.98 -21.31
N PRO A 203 13.53 -9.54 -21.47
CA PRO A 203 14.22 -9.54 -22.77
C PRO A 203 14.19 -10.89 -23.48
N GLU A 204 14.51 -11.99 -22.79
CA GLU A 204 14.55 -13.33 -23.41
C GLU A 204 13.18 -13.78 -23.93
N ARG A 205 12.12 -13.43 -23.20
CA ARG A 205 10.73 -13.77 -23.55
C ARG A 205 10.20 -12.89 -24.68
N ILE A 206 10.56 -11.59 -24.71
CA ILE A 206 10.26 -10.73 -25.87
C ILE A 206 10.86 -11.33 -27.13
N LEU A 207 12.13 -11.75 -27.10
CA LEU A 207 12.81 -12.31 -28.26
C LEU A 207 12.12 -13.59 -28.77
N ILE A 208 11.60 -14.42 -27.88
CA ILE A 208 10.80 -15.61 -28.24
C ILE A 208 9.48 -15.21 -28.91
N ILE A 209 8.76 -14.22 -28.35
CA ILE A 209 7.51 -13.68 -28.91
C ILE A 209 7.76 -13.07 -30.31
N LEU A 210 8.86 -12.33 -30.48
CA LEU A 210 9.26 -11.76 -31.76
C LEU A 210 9.59 -12.83 -32.80
N LYS A 211 10.37 -13.85 -32.41
CA LYS A 211 10.72 -14.98 -33.28
C LYS A 211 9.49 -15.79 -33.72
N GLN A 212 8.57 -16.08 -32.81
CA GLN A 212 7.35 -16.83 -33.11
C GLN A 212 6.37 -16.05 -34.01
N SER A 213 6.36 -14.72 -33.89
CA SER A 213 5.51 -13.85 -34.73
C SER A 213 6.11 -13.51 -36.10
N GLY A 214 7.36 -13.91 -36.37
CA GLY A 214 8.09 -13.61 -37.60
C GLY A 214 8.46 -12.13 -37.77
N LYS A 215 8.45 -11.35 -36.68
CA LYS A 215 8.56 -9.88 -36.71
C LYS A 215 9.78 -9.40 -35.95
N ASN A 216 10.36 -8.30 -36.40
CA ASN A 216 11.40 -7.62 -35.62
C ASN A 216 10.77 -6.80 -34.46
N ILE A 217 11.59 -6.40 -33.47
CA ILE A 217 11.12 -5.67 -32.28
C ILE A 217 10.40 -4.37 -32.62
N ARG A 218 10.81 -3.72 -33.72
CA ARG A 218 10.20 -2.50 -34.25
C ARG A 218 8.81 -2.78 -34.79
N GLU A 219 8.64 -3.83 -35.59
CA GLU A 219 7.37 -4.24 -36.20
C GLU A 219 6.37 -4.77 -35.19
N PHE A 220 6.84 -5.50 -34.17
CA PHE A 220 6.03 -5.88 -33.03
C PHE A 220 5.57 -4.65 -32.26
N TYR A 221 6.48 -3.73 -31.93
CA TYR A 221 6.13 -2.48 -31.24
C TYR A 221 5.16 -1.61 -32.07
N TYR A 222 5.36 -1.50 -33.39
CA TYR A 222 4.48 -0.74 -34.29
C TYR A 222 3.12 -1.39 -34.52
N ARG A 223 3.03 -2.70 -34.78
CA ARG A 223 1.73 -3.38 -34.93
C ARG A 223 1.02 -3.48 -33.58
N TRP A 224 1.74 -3.61 -32.48
CA TRP A 224 1.17 -3.60 -31.14
C TRP A 224 0.65 -2.20 -30.76
N MET A 225 1.40 -1.14 -31.07
CA MET A 225 0.89 0.24 -31.01
C MET A 225 -0.30 0.44 -31.93
N GLN A 226 -0.32 -0.13 -33.14
CA GLN A 226 -1.47 -0.07 -34.05
C GLN A 226 -2.66 -0.88 -33.55
N THR A 227 -2.48 -2.03 -32.89
CA THR A 227 -3.58 -2.79 -32.26
C THR A 227 -4.14 -2.02 -31.06
N LEU A 228 -3.29 -1.38 -30.27
CA LEU A 228 -3.69 -0.40 -29.24
C LEU A 228 -4.43 0.79 -29.85
N LEU A 229 -3.94 1.32 -30.99
CA LEU A 229 -4.54 2.44 -31.72
C LEU A 229 -5.88 2.04 -32.36
N MET A 230 -6.01 0.81 -32.87
CA MET A 230 -7.24 0.27 -33.46
C MET A 230 -8.28 -0.06 -32.39
N PHE A 231 -7.86 -0.57 -31.22
CA PHE A 231 -8.73 -0.68 -30.03
C PHE A 231 -9.18 0.71 -29.55
N TYR A 232 -8.29 1.70 -29.59
CA TYR A 232 -8.55 3.10 -29.21
C TYR A 232 -9.51 3.82 -30.17
N LEU A 233 -9.35 3.62 -31.48
CA LEU A 233 -10.18 4.27 -32.50
C LEU A 233 -11.59 3.68 -32.58
N ASN A 234 -11.78 2.41 -32.23
CA ASN A 234 -13.09 1.75 -32.31
C ASN A 234 -13.92 1.77 -31.02
N ARG A 235 -13.36 2.12 -29.86
CA ARG A 235 -14.13 2.24 -28.60
C ARG A 235 -13.65 3.44 -27.80
N ARG A 236 -14.60 4.31 -27.40
CA ARG A 236 -14.44 5.54 -26.61
C ARG A 236 -13.69 5.30 -25.28
N ILE A 237 -12.39 5.03 -25.32
CA ILE A 237 -11.50 4.90 -24.18
C ILE A 237 -10.53 6.07 -24.29
N SER A 238 -10.60 7.05 -23.37
CA SER A 238 -9.66 8.16 -23.35
C SER A 238 -8.28 7.70 -22.85
N LEU A 239 -7.30 7.63 -23.74
CA LEU A 239 -5.88 7.48 -23.43
C LEU A 239 -5.28 8.89 -23.36
N SER A 240 -4.95 9.35 -22.14
CA SER A 240 -4.05 10.49 -22.01
C SER A 240 -2.64 10.01 -22.32
N LEU A 241 -2.16 10.33 -23.54
CA LEU A 241 -0.76 10.09 -23.96
C LEU A 241 0.26 10.83 -23.08
N LYS A 242 -0.17 11.75 -22.19
CA LYS A 242 0.71 12.42 -21.22
C LYS A 242 1.21 11.51 -20.09
N ASN A 243 0.58 10.36 -19.84
CA ASN A 243 0.87 9.51 -18.67
C ASN A 243 1.29 8.06 -19.02
N LEU A 244 1.67 7.79 -20.26
CA LEU A 244 2.22 6.49 -20.64
C LEU A 244 3.70 6.41 -20.21
N THR A 245 3.96 6.30 -18.92
CA THR A 245 5.31 5.97 -18.43
C THR A 245 5.55 4.49 -18.67
N ILE A 246 6.25 4.19 -19.76
CA ILE A 246 6.94 2.91 -19.93
C ILE A 246 8.10 2.95 -18.95
N ILE A 247 7.91 2.37 -17.77
CA ILE A 247 9.01 2.12 -16.84
C ILE A 247 9.70 0.87 -17.37
N ILE A 248 10.84 1.09 -18.05
CA ILE A 248 11.80 0.03 -18.42
C ILE A 248 12.56 -0.37 -17.15
#